data_AF-A0A971JL51-F1
#
_entry.id   AF-A0A971JL51-F1
#
_cell.length_a   1.000
_cell.length_b   1.000
_cell.length_c   1.000
_cell.angle_alpha   90.00
_cell.angle_beta   90.00
_cell.angle_gamma   90.00
#
_symmetry.space_group_name_H-M   'P 1'
#
loop_
_entity.id
_entity.type
_entity.pdbx_description
1 polymer ?
#
loop_
_entity_poly.entity_id
_entity_poly.type
_entity_poly.pdbx_seq_one_letter_code
_entity_poly.pdbx_strand_id
1 'polypeptide(L)'
;MLFRRARKAPPPSVRDRIASEPKFRVHDLDASAAAFAKDDGAVLTVTFEMMKKGSLVQRRGRDVRQIVVIVDNSAKVVNSGDQVSHDTYRALVKANVIDPVPGLEQDA
;
A
#
# COMPACT_ATOMS: atom_id res chain seq x y z
N MET A 1 28.38 45.42 -48.96
CA MET A 1 27.32 44.77 -48.16
C MET A 1 27.98 43.80 -47.18
N LEU A 2 27.87 44.02 -45.87
CA LEU A 2 28.39 43.13 -44.82
C LEU A 2 27.22 42.35 -44.19
N PHE A 3 27.20 41.02 -44.31
CA PHE A 3 26.21 40.16 -43.65
C PHE A 3 26.79 39.60 -42.34
N ARG A 4 26.13 39.89 -41.21
CA ARG A 4 26.47 39.30 -39.89
C ARG A 4 25.91 37.88 -39.81
N ARG A 5 26.80 36.91 -39.56
CA ARG A 5 26.44 35.51 -39.33
C ARG A 5 25.80 35.36 -37.93
N ALA A 6 24.53 34.97 -37.88
CA ALA A 6 23.83 34.68 -36.64
C ALA A 6 24.45 33.46 -35.93
N ARG A 7 24.79 33.59 -34.65
CA ARG A 7 25.27 32.47 -33.82
C ARG A 7 24.05 31.65 -33.38
N LYS A 8 24.05 30.36 -33.73
CA LYS A 8 23.03 29.38 -33.31
C LYS A 8 23.20 29.13 -31.81
N ALA A 9 22.14 29.34 -31.01
CA ALA A 9 22.17 29.07 -29.58
C ALA A 9 22.44 27.58 -29.29
N PRO A 10 23.24 27.25 -28.26
CA PRO A 10 23.46 25.86 -27.88
C PRO A 10 22.16 25.21 -27.38
N PRO A 11 21.97 23.89 -27.60
CA PRO A 11 20.80 23.19 -27.12
C PRO A 11 20.72 23.24 -25.57
N PRO A 12 19.51 23.34 -25.00
CA PRO A 12 19.34 23.46 -23.56
C PRO A 12 19.91 22.23 -22.84
N SER A 13 20.57 22.49 -21.71
CA SER A 13 21.23 21.45 -20.93
C SER A 13 20.20 20.53 -20.26
N VAL A 14 20.58 19.29 -19.95
CA VAL A 14 19.70 18.33 -19.25
C VAL A 14 19.21 18.88 -17.90
N ARG A 15 20.01 19.74 -17.25
CA ARG A 15 19.65 20.41 -16.00
C ARG A 15 18.48 21.39 -16.16
N ASP A 16 18.39 22.06 -17.30
CA ASP A 16 17.31 23.01 -17.58
C ASP A 16 15.96 22.32 -17.82
N ARG A 17 15.95 21.05 -18.25
CA ARG A 17 14.71 20.28 -18.41
C ARG A 17 14.08 19.92 -17.07
N ILE A 18 14.89 19.55 -16.08
CA ILE A 18 14.43 19.13 -14.74
C ILE A 18 13.74 20.28 -14.01
N ALA A 19 14.18 21.53 -14.24
CA ALA A 19 13.57 22.71 -13.61
C ALA A 19 12.22 23.12 -14.24
N SER A 20 11.85 22.55 -15.38
CA SER A 20 10.63 22.91 -16.12
C SER A 20 9.46 21.92 -15.94
N GLU A 21 9.67 20.83 -15.19
CA GLU A 21 8.58 19.91 -14.87
C GLU A 21 7.65 20.55 -13.83
N PRO A 22 6.33 20.67 -14.12
CA PRO A 22 5.38 21.09 -13.10
C PRO A 22 5.41 20.05 -11.97
N LYS A 23 5.55 20.51 -10.72
CA LYS A 23 5.51 19.66 -9.52
C LYS A 23 4.28 18.74 -9.58
N PHE A 24 4.49 17.50 -9.99
CA PHE A 24 3.49 16.46 -9.89
C PHE A 24 3.14 16.31 -8.41
N ARG A 25 1.91 16.65 -8.02
CA ARG A 25 1.45 16.42 -6.64
C ARG A 25 1.39 14.90 -6.46
N VAL A 26 2.26 14.37 -5.62
CA VAL A 26 2.36 12.93 -5.28
C VAL A 26 1.17 12.46 -4.40
N HIS A 27 0.08 13.22 -4.34
CA HIS A 27 -0.99 13.02 -3.34
C HIS A 27 -2.17 12.15 -3.79
N ASP A 28 -2.20 11.64 -5.03
CA ASP A 28 -3.37 10.92 -5.55
C ASP A 28 -3.23 9.38 -5.50
N LEU A 29 -2.21 8.84 -4.84
CA LEU A 29 -2.02 7.38 -4.70
C LEU A 29 -3.03 6.72 -3.72
N ASP A 30 -3.75 7.51 -2.91
CA ASP A 30 -4.73 6.99 -1.95
C ASP A 30 -6.14 6.78 -2.56
N ALA A 31 -6.42 7.38 -3.72
CA ALA A 31 -7.75 7.28 -4.34
C ALA A 31 -8.07 5.86 -4.85
N SER A 32 -7.05 5.06 -5.20
CA SER A 32 -7.25 3.65 -5.55
C SER A 32 -7.53 2.76 -4.33
N ALA A 33 -7.16 3.16 -3.12
CA ALA A 33 -7.46 2.40 -1.91
C ALA A 33 -8.94 2.54 -1.52
N ALA A 34 -9.52 3.73 -1.69
CA ALA A 34 -10.93 4.01 -1.38
C ALA A 34 -11.92 3.26 -2.28
N ALA A 35 -11.51 2.85 -3.49
CA ALA A 35 -12.36 2.06 -4.40
C ALA A 35 -12.56 0.60 -3.94
N PHE A 36 -11.72 0.08 -3.03
CA PHE A 36 -11.86 -1.28 -2.47
C PHE A 36 -12.84 -1.35 -1.29
N ALA A 37 -13.39 -0.22 -0.83
CA ALA A 37 -14.18 -0.15 0.40
C ALA A 37 -15.62 -0.70 0.28
N LYS A 38 -16.05 -1.15 -0.91
CA LYS A 38 -17.47 -1.46 -1.17
C LYS A 38 -17.75 -2.74 -1.95
N ASP A 39 -16.78 -3.65 -2.02
CA ASP A 39 -17.04 -4.98 -2.55
C ASP A 39 -17.12 -5.99 -1.39
N ASP A 40 -18.27 -6.63 -1.21
CA ASP A 40 -18.46 -7.77 -0.29
C ASP A 40 -17.58 -8.99 -0.66
N GLY A 41 -16.85 -8.92 -1.78
CA GLY A 41 -15.82 -9.86 -2.21
C GLY A 41 -14.39 -9.32 -2.15
N ALA A 42 -14.15 -8.12 -1.59
CA ALA A 42 -12.81 -7.55 -1.46
C ALA A 42 -11.98 -8.38 -0.49
N VAL A 43 -10.86 -8.91 -0.98
CA VAL A 43 -9.93 -9.71 -0.18
C VAL A 43 -8.71 -8.87 0.14
N LEU A 44 -8.43 -8.69 1.43
CA LEU A 44 -7.35 -7.85 1.94
C LEU A 44 -6.13 -8.71 2.23
N THR A 45 -4.97 -8.29 1.77
CA THR A 45 -3.72 -9.00 2.07
C THR A 45 -3.15 -8.51 3.40
N VAL A 46 -2.94 -9.42 4.35
CA VAL A 46 -2.32 -9.09 5.63
C VAL A 46 -0.82 -9.28 5.51
N THR A 47 -0.03 -8.21 5.46
CA THR A 47 1.43 -8.34 5.32
C THR A 47 2.13 -8.65 6.65
N PHE A 48 3.38 -9.10 6.58
CA PHE A 48 4.18 -9.40 7.78
C PHE A 48 4.41 -8.18 8.66
N GLU A 49 4.67 -7.02 8.04
CA GLU A 49 4.91 -5.75 8.73
C GLU A 49 3.65 -5.23 9.42
N MET A 50 2.48 -5.46 8.83
CA MET A 50 1.19 -5.10 9.43
C MET A 50 0.91 -5.88 10.72
N MET A 51 1.36 -7.14 10.83
CA MET A 51 1.11 -7.96 12.01
C MET A 51 2.00 -7.60 13.19
N LYS A 52 1.42 -7.00 14.24
CA LYS A 52 2.10 -6.69 15.52
C LYS A 52 2.26 -7.90 16.43
N LYS A 53 1.28 -8.81 16.38
CA LYS A 53 1.18 -9.98 17.27
C LYS A 53 1.14 -11.27 16.46
N GLY A 54 1.52 -12.37 17.11
CA GLY A 54 1.51 -13.70 16.54
C GLY A 54 2.78 -14.47 16.85
N SER A 55 2.73 -15.78 16.64
CA SER A 55 3.90 -16.65 16.72
C SER A 55 4.67 -16.59 15.42
N LEU A 56 6.01 -16.47 15.51
CA LEU A 56 6.89 -16.62 14.35
C LEU A 56 7.00 -18.11 14.02
N VAL A 57 6.62 -18.47 12.79
CA VAL A 57 6.66 -19.84 12.29
C VAL A 57 7.40 -19.84 10.96
N GLN A 58 8.33 -20.78 10.80
CA GLN A 58 9.04 -20.94 9.54
C GLN A 58 8.20 -21.81 8.58
N ARG A 59 7.82 -21.26 7.43
CA ARG A 59 7.07 -21.96 6.37
C ARG A 59 7.76 -21.79 5.04
N ARG A 60 8.07 -22.91 4.36
CA ARG A 60 8.72 -22.92 3.04
C ARG A 60 10.00 -22.06 3.00
N GLY A 61 10.77 -22.09 4.08
CA GLY A 61 12.00 -21.30 4.23
C GLY A 61 11.81 -19.80 4.43
N ARG A 62 10.59 -19.33 4.74
CA ARG A 62 10.28 -17.93 5.07
C ARG A 62 9.69 -17.84 6.47
N ASP A 63 10.03 -16.78 7.19
CA ASP A 63 9.41 -16.49 8.47
C ASP A 63 8.05 -15.84 8.26
N VAL A 64 7.04 -16.38 8.93
CA VAL A 64 5.65 -16.00 8.81
C VAL A 64 5.10 -15.75 10.21
N ARG A 65 4.36 -14.65 10.40
CA ARG A 65 3.61 -14.42 11.64
C ARG A 65 2.27 -15.13 11.53
N GLN A 66 1.96 -15.97 12.51
CA GLN A 66 0.73 -16.74 12.56
C GLN A 66 -0.07 -16.38 13.81
N ILE A 67 -1.38 -16.24 13.66
CA ILE A 67 -2.30 -16.02 14.77
C ILE A 67 -3.63 -16.75 14.55
N VAL A 68 -4.31 -17.10 15.64
CA VAL A 68 -5.69 -17.59 15.62
C VAL A 68 -6.61 -16.45 16.02
N VAL A 69 -7.63 -16.18 15.21
CA VAL A 69 -8.68 -15.20 15.49
C VAL A 69 -10.04 -15.88 15.42
N ILE A 70 -10.97 -15.50 16.29
CA ILE A 70 -12.33 -16.00 16.27
C ILE A 70 -13.20 -15.00 15.51
N VAL A 71 -13.81 -15.46 14.42
CA VAL A 71 -14.70 -14.67 13.55
C VAL A 71 -15.96 -15.50 13.34
N ASP A 72 -17.13 -14.92 13.56
CA ASP A 72 -18.43 -15.61 13.43
C ASP A 72 -18.50 -16.95 14.18
N ASN A 73 -18.01 -16.94 15.42
CA ASN A 73 -17.96 -18.13 16.29
C ASN A 73 -17.11 -19.30 15.74
N SER A 74 -16.24 -19.04 14.76
CA SER A 74 -15.31 -19.99 14.17
C SER A 74 -13.86 -19.52 14.35
N ALA A 75 -12.99 -20.43 14.77
CA ALA A 75 -11.56 -20.15 14.90
C ALA A 75 -10.88 -20.26 13.53
N LYS A 76 -10.27 -19.15 13.09
CA LYS A 76 -9.53 -19.06 11.83
C LYS A 76 -8.05 -18.82 12.12
N VAL A 77 -7.19 -19.59 11.44
CA VAL A 77 -5.74 -19.38 11.45
C VAL A 77 -5.41 -18.38 10.34
N VAL A 78 -4.80 -17.26 10.69
CA VAL A 78 -4.34 -16.23 9.74
C VAL A 78 -2.83 -16.16 9.78
N ASN A 79 -2.22 -16.21 8.61
CA ASN A 79 -0.78 -16.05 8.44
C ASN A 79 -0.47 -14.74 7.72
N SER A 80 0.71 -14.17 7.97
CA SER A 80 1.21 -13.06 7.17
C SER A 80 1.43 -13.49 5.72
N GLY A 81 0.88 -12.73 4.78
CA GLY A 81 0.80 -13.00 3.35
C GLY A 81 -0.53 -13.60 2.91
N ASP A 82 -1.42 -13.97 3.85
CA ASP A 82 -2.74 -14.48 3.52
C ASP A 82 -3.67 -13.35 3.07
N GLN A 83 -4.56 -13.71 2.15
CA GLN A 83 -5.69 -12.91 1.71
C GLN A 83 -6.89 -13.25 2.61
N VAL A 84 -7.42 -12.25 3.32
CA VAL A 84 -8.51 -12.41 4.29
C VAL A 84 -9.75 -11.63 3.90
N SER A 85 -10.92 -12.09 4.33
CA SER A 85 -12.17 -11.35 4.18
C SER A 85 -12.17 -10.06 5.00
N HIS A 86 -13.03 -9.12 4.62
CA HIS A 86 -13.22 -7.88 5.35
C HIS A 86 -13.56 -8.10 6.84
N ASP A 87 -14.44 -9.06 7.16
CA ASP A 87 -14.80 -9.37 8.56
C ASP A 87 -13.61 -9.86 9.37
N THR A 88 -12.77 -10.70 8.75
CA THR A 88 -11.56 -11.23 9.38
C THR A 88 -10.55 -10.10 9.60
N TYR A 89 -10.38 -9.21 8.62
CA TYR A 89 -9.54 -8.02 8.74
C TYR A 89 -10.02 -7.12 9.90
N ARG A 90 -11.31 -6.82 9.95
CA ARG A 90 -11.92 -6.00 11.02
C ARG A 90 -11.71 -6.63 12.39
N ALA A 91 -11.85 -7.94 12.52
CA ALA A 91 -11.59 -8.66 13.76
C ALA A 91 -10.11 -8.54 14.20
N LEU A 92 -9.16 -8.63 13.27
CA LEU A 92 -7.74 -8.47 13.55
C LEU A 92 -7.39 -7.04 13.99
N VAL A 93 -7.98 -6.03 13.36
CA VAL A 93 -7.82 -4.62 13.77
C VAL A 93 -8.42 -4.40 15.16
N LYS A 94 -9.66 -4.88 15.41
CA LYS A 94 -10.32 -4.77 16.73
C LYS A 94 -9.53 -5.47 17.84
N ALA A 95 -8.89 -6.60 17.53
CA ALA A 95 -8.03 -7.31 18.47
C ALA A 95 -6.64 -6.65 18.67
N ASN A 96 -6.38 -5.53 17.98
CA ASN A 96 -5.09 -4.83 17.93
C ASN A 96 -3.94 -5.80 17.62
N VAL A 97 -4.17 -6.66 16.62
CA VAL A 97 -3.20 -7.64 16.12
C VAL A 97 -2.46 -7.09 14.91
N ILE A 98 -3.15 -6.29 14.09
CA ILE A 98 -2.58 -5.66 12.90
C ILE A 98 -2.67 -4.14 12.98
N ASP A 99 -1.74 -3.45 12.32
CA ASP A 99 -1.91 -2.05 11.97
C ASP A 99 -2.96 -1.90 10.86
N PRO A 100 -4.00 -1.07 11.07
CA PRO A 100 -4.94 -0.73 10.02
C PRO A 100 -4.24 0.02 8.88
N VAL A 101 -4.75 -0.17 7.66
CA VAL A 101 -4.29 0.58 6.50
C VAL A 101 -5.03 1.92 6.50
N PRO A 102 -4.32 3.06 6.43
CA PRO A 102 -4.96 4.38 6.38
C PRO A 102 -5.94 4.43 5.20
N GLY A 103 -7.19 4.80 5.47
CA GLY A 103 -8.28 4.84 4.48
C GLY A 103 -9.28 3.68 4.56
N LEU A 104 -8.98 2.59 5.27
CA LEU A 104 -9.93 1.48 5.53
C LEU A 104 -10.53 1.50 6.95
N GLU A 105 -10.34 2.61 7.68
CA GLU A 105 -10.70 2.72 9.10
C GLU A 105 -12.12 3.25 9.39
N GLN A 106 -12.88 3.71 8.39
CA GLN A 106 -13.97 4.66 8.64
C GLN A 106 -15.36 4.09 8.99
N ASP A 107 -15.57 2.78 8.97
CA ASP A 107 -16.90 2.19 9.27
C ASP A 107 -16.95 1.46 10.62
N ALA A 108 -16.58 2.19 11.68
CA ALA A 108 -16.73 1.77 13.07
C ALA A 108 -18.16 1.99 13.58
#